data_AF-A0A2T6BZ99-F1
#
_entry.id   AF-A0A2T6BZ99-F1
#
_cell.length_a   1.000
_cell.length_b   1.000
_cell.length_c   1.000
_cell.angle_alpha   90.00
_cell.angle_beta   90.00
_cell.angle_gamma   90.00
#
_symmetry.space_group_name_H-M   'P 1'
#
loop_
_entity.id
_entity.type
_entity.pdbx_description
1 polymer ?
#
loop_
_entity_poly.entity_id
_entity_poly.type
_entity_poly.pdbx_seq_one_letter_code
_entity_poly.pdbx_strand_id
1 'polypeptide(L)'
;MSDYKTPKDKLISSEKALALNANFKAKQKSVLSAENDNNFSCSCWYSLEDLEGYINYVKEQALAQKISVDGIRFYFGVYPDNTEDKTKAGQNTLFMCPTKANTTLTSRDGESTTNNGDSEDVTTISAMNYGSTGNPPRNDYGEQ
;
A
#
# COMPACT_ATOMS: atom_id res chain seq x y z
N MET A 1 -12.98 -9.08 -20.85
CA MET A 1 -11.86 -9.69 -20.11
C MET A 1 -10.76 -8.65 -20.06
N SER A 2 -10.10 -8.42 -18.93
CA SER A 2 -9.06 -7.39 -18.85
C SER A 2 -7.79 -7.86 -19.58
N ASP A 3 -7.08 -6.94 -20.24
CA ASP A 3 -5.85 -7.22 -21.00
C ASP A 3 -4.62 -7.47 -20.09
N TYR A 4 -4.83 -7.47 -18.77
CA TYR A 4 -3.75 -7.62 -17.80
C TYR A 4 -3.37 -9.09 -17.63
N LYS A 5 -2.09 -9.40 -17.82
CA LYS A 5 -1.53 -10.73 -17.56
C LYS A 5 -1.59 -11.03 -16.06
N THR A 6 -2.14 -12.19 -15.70
CA THR A 6 -2.03 -12.71 -14.33
C THR A 6 -0.55 -12.83 -13.95
N PRO A 7 -0.10 -12.20 -12.85
CA PRO A 7 1.30 -12.25 -12.42
C PRO A 7 1.59 -13.57 -11.68
N LYS A 8 1.53 -14.69 -12.41
CA LYS A 8 1.62 -16.06 -11.84
C LYS A 8 2.89 -16.29 -11.01
N ASP A 9 3.99 -15.65 -11.40
CA ASP A 9 5.29 -15.67 -10.73
C ASP A 9 5.31 -14.91 -9.39
N LYS A 10 4.33 -14.04 -9.15
CA LYS A 10 4.22 -13.22 -7.93
C LYS A 10 3.17 -13.73 -6.94
N LEU A 11 2.38 -14.75 -7.32
CA LEU A 11 1.39 -15.36 -6.43
C LEU A 11 2.09 -16.30 -5.44
N ILE A 12 1.72 -16.21 -4.16
CA ILE A 12 2.22 -17.11 -3.11
C ILE A 12 1.15 -18.12 -2.70
N SER A 13 1.57 -19.27 -2.18
CA SER A 13 0.64 -20.26 -1.62
C SER A 13 0.01 -19.76 -0.31
N SER A 14 -1.15 -20.30 0.04
CA SER A 14 -1.82 -20.00 1.32
C SER A 14 -0.95 -20.33 2.53
N GLU A 15 -0.17 -21.41 2.45
CA GLU A 15 0.79 -21.81 3.49
C GLU A 15 1.90 -20.77 3.68
N LYS A 16 2.44 -20.24 2.57
CA LYS A 16 3.47 -19.19 2.61
C LYS A 16 2.89 -17.89 3.17
N ALA A 17 1.67 -17.52 2.80
CA ALA A 17 0.98 -16.34 3.34
C ALA A 17 0.74 -16.48 4.85
N LEU A 18 0.28 -17.65 5.32
CA LEU A 18 0.09 -17.93 6.75
C LEU A 18 1.40 -17.82 7.53
N ALA A 19 2.49 -18.39 7.01
CA ALA A 19 3.81 -18.31 7.64
C ALA A 19 4.33 -16.86 7.73
N LEU A 20 4.13 -16.06 6.68
CA LEU A 20 4.51 -14.64 6.69
C LEU A 20 3.74 -13.84 7.75
N ASN A 21 2.42 -14.05 7.85
CA ASN A 21 1.60 -13.37 8.85
C ASN A 21 1.99 -13.79 10.29
N ALA A 22 2.22 -15.08 10.52
CA ALA A 22 2.66 -15.59 11.82
C ALA A 22 4.01 -14.97 12.25
N ASN A 23 4.98 -14.89 11.33
CA ASN A 23 6.27 -14.26 11.58
C ASN A 23 6.15 -12.76 11.88
N PHE A 24 5.28 -12.05 11.16
CA PHE A 24 5.01 -10.63 11.42
C PHE A 24 4.44 -10.41 12.83
N LYS A 25 3.42 -11.19 13.22
CA LYS A 25 2.83 -11.14 14.56
C LYS A 25 3.86 -11.44 15.66
N ALA A 26 4.67 -12.47 15.48
CA ALA A 26 5.73 -12.84 16.44
C ALA A 26 6.77 -11.71 16.60
N LYS A 27 7.22 -11.13 15.48
CA LYS A 27 8.18 -10.01 15.49
C LYS A 27 7.59 -8.79 16.18
N GLN A 28 6.34 -8.42 15.88
CA GLN A 28 5.70 -7.25 16.51
C GLN A 28 5.51 -7.46 18.02
N LYS A 29 5.09 -8.65 18.45
CA LYS A 29 5.00 -9.00 19.87
C LYS A 29 6.34 -8.84 20.59
N SER A 30 7.46 -9.22 19.95
CA SER A 30 8.80 -9.10 20.56
C SER A 30 9.30 -7.65 20.67
N VAL A 31 8.89 -6.77 19.77
CA VAL A 31 9.38 -5.37 19.73
C VAL A 31 8.53 -4.46 20.63
N LEU A 32 7.22 -4.68 20.66
CA LEU A 32 6.30 -3.74 21.31
C LEU A 32 6.20 -3.90 22.83
N SER A 33 6.76 -4.96 23.45
CA SER A 33 6.65 -5.23 24.90
C SER A 33 5.20 -5.21 25.45
N ALA A 34 4.21 -5.16 24.57
CA ALA A 34 2.83 -4.89 24.91
C ALA A 34 2.13 -6.23 25.01
N GLU A 35 2.07 -6.77 26.23
CA GLU A 35 1.48 -8.08 26.47
C GLU A 35 -0.01 -8.15 26.09
N ASN A 36 -0.72 -7.05 25.86
CA ASN A 36 -2.19 -7.08 25.76
C ASN A 36 -2.84 -6.00 24.88
N ASP A 37 -2.15 -5.42 23.89
CA ASP A 37 -2.84 -4.47 23.00
C ASP A 37 -3.55 -5.20 21.85
N ASN A 38 -4.80 -5.60 22.12
CA ASN A 38 -5.70 -6.22 21.13
C ASN A 38 -6.03 -5.29 19.95
N ASN A 39 -5.56 -4.04 19.94
CA ASN A 39 -5.76 -3.07 18.85
C ASN A 39 -4.72 -3.16 17.72
N PHE A 40 -3.78 -4.10 17.77
CA PHE A 40 -2.80 -4.23 16.71
C PHE A 40 -3.39 -4.89 15.46
N SER A 41 -3.79 -4.08 14.47
CA SER A 41 -4.21 -4.61 13.16
C SER A 41 -3.00 -5.06 12.34
N CYS A 42 -3.03 -6.30 11.86
CA CYS A 42 -2.05 -6.88 10.94
C CYS A 42 -2.50 -6.84 9.47
N SER A 43 -3.65 -6.23 9.18
CA SER A 43 -4.19 -6.13 7.82
C SER A 43 -4.93 -4.81 7.58
N CYS A 44 -5.06 -4.44 6.31
CA CYS A 44 -5.95 -3.37 5.85
C CYS A 44 -6.82 -3.95 4.74
N TRP A 45 -8.14 -3.86 4.91
CA TRP A 45 -9.09 -4.33 3.91
C TRP A 45 -9.48 -3.18 2.99
N TYR A 46 -9.66 -3.50 1.71
CA TYR A 46 -10.20 -2.62 0.68
C TYR A 46 -11.23 -3.41 -0.12
N SER A 47 -12.36 -2.77 -0.47
CA SER A 47 -13.30 -3.39 -1.40
C SER A 47 -12.68 -3.46 -2.79
N LEU A 48 -13.07 -4.47 -3.58
CA LEU A 48 -12.62 -4.56 -4.98
C LEU A 48 -13.10 -3.36 -5.79
N GLU A 49 -14.31 -2.87 -5.50
CA GLU A 49 -14.89 -1.67 -6.13
C GLU A 49 -14.04 -0.43 -5.87
N ASP A 50 -13.63 -0.19 -4.61
CA ASP A 50 -12.78 0.95 -4.26
C ASP A 50 -11.39 0.83 -4.93
N LEU A 51 -10.82 -0.38 -5.00
CA LEU A 51 -9.54 -0.61 -5.65
C LEU A 51 -9.61 -0.35 -7.16
N GLU A 52 -10.63 -0.88 -7.83
CA GLU A 52 -10.85 -0.64 -9.26
C GLU A 52 -11.15 0.83 -9.54
N GLY A 53 -12.00 1.46 -8.73
CA GLY A 53 -12.33 2.87 -8.78
C GLY A 53 -11.09 3.75 -8.60
N TYR A 54 -10.23 3.45 -7.63
CA TYR A 54 -9.00 4.19 -7.40
C TYR A 54 -7.98 4.02 -8.54
N ILE A 55 -7.83 2.81 -9.08
CA ILE A 55 -6.97 2.58 -10.25
C ILE A 55 -7.48 3.40 -11.46
N ASN A 56 -8.79 3.49 -11.65
CA ASN A 56 -9.38 4.30 -12.71
C ASN A 56 -9.15 5.80 -12.46
N TYR A 57 -9.41 6.29 -11.24
CA TYR A 57 -9.11 7.66 -10.83
C TYR A 57 -7.65 8.04 -11.09
N VAL A 58 -6.70 7.20 -10.67
CA VAL A 58 -5.26 7.43 -10.90
C VAL A 58 -4.97 7.58 -12.39
N LYS A 59 -5.52 6.70 -13.24
CA LYS A 59 -5.32 6.77 -14.70
C LYS A 59 -5.90 8.04 -15.31
N GLU A 60 -7.10 8.46 -14.89
CA GLU A 60 -7.74 9.68 -15.37
C GLU A 60 -6.94 10.94 -14.98
N GLN A 61 -6.54 11.03 -13.71
CA GLN A 61 -5.73 12.15 -13.23
C GLN A 61 -4.35 12.18 -13.90
N ALA A 62 -3.71 11.02 -14.07
CA ALA A 62 -2.44 10.91 -14.77
C ALA A 62 -2.54 11.36 -16.23
N LEU A 63 -3.61 10.97 -16.93
CA LEU A 63 -3.87 11.41 -18.31
C LEU A 63 -4.04 12.94 -18.38
N ALA A 64 -4.86 13.51 -17.49
CA ALA A 64 -5.06 14.96 -17.42
C ALA A 64 -3.76 15.73 -17.14
N GLN A 65 -2.89 15.16 -16.32
CA GLN A 65 -1.59 15.74 -15.95
C GLN A 65 -0.44 15.35 -16.90
N LYS A 66 -0.70 14.54 -17.94
CA LYS A 66 0.31 13.99 -18.86
C LYS A 66 1.44 13.23 -18.15
N ILE A 67 1.09 12.49 -17.08
CA ILE A 67 2.00 11.66 -16.30
C ILE A 67 1.85 10.21 -16.75
N SER A 68 2.98 9.54 -17.01
CA SER A 68 2.99 8.09 -17.24
C SER A 68 3.15 7.37 -15.91
N VAL A 69 2.04 6.96 -15.30
CA VAL A 69 2.06 6.16 -14.06
C VAL A 69 2.59 4.75 -14.35
N ASP A 70 3.51 4.29 -13.51
CA ASP A 70 4.17 2.98 -13.64
C ASP A 70 3.77 1.98 -12.54
N GLY A 71 3.08 2.45 -11.49
CA GLY A 71 2.70 1.60 -10.37
C GLY A 71 1.90 2.31 -9.28
N ILE A 72 1.66 1.56 -8.21
CA ILE A 72 1.10 2.03 -6.94
C ILE A 72 2.04 1.55 -5.83
N ARG A 73 2.50 2.48 -5.00
CA ARG A 73 3.27 2.23 -3.79
C ARG A 73 2.34 2.19 -2.59
N PHE A 74 2.61 1.26 -1.67
CA PHE A 74 1.91 1.15 -0.40
C PHE A 74 2.79 1.68 0.73
N TYR A 75 2.22 2.53 1.56
CA TYR A 75 2.87 3.11 2.72
C TYR A 75 2.19 2.67 4.01
N PHE A 76 2.99 2.28 5.01
CA PHE A 76 2.52 2.13 6.38
C PHE A 76 2.42 3.50 7.04
N GLY A 77 1.33 3.75 7.76
CA GLY A 77 1.11 4.97 8.52
C GLY A 77 0.51 4.68 9.90
N VAL A 78 0.48 5.70 10.75
CA VAL A 78 -0.20 5.68 12.05
C VAL A 78 -1.03 6.95 12.15
N TYR A 79 -2.28 6.84 12.57
CA TYR A 79 -3.09 8.03 12.79
C TYR A 79 -2.60 8.82 14.00
N PRO A 80 -2.50 10.14 13.91
CA PRO A 80 -2.09 10.95 15.04
C PRO A 80 -3.18 10.96 16.12
N ASP A 81 -2.79 11.22 17.37
CA ASP A 81 -3.72 11.25 18.52
C ASP A 81 -4.85 12.28 18.35
N ASN A 82 -4.57 13.35 17.61
CA ASN A 82 -5.51 14.41 17.31
C ASN A 82 -6.39 14.14 16.08
N THR A 83 -6.37 12.92 15.51
CA THR A 83 -7.28 12.53 14.42
C THR A 83 -8.74 12.81 14.76
N GLU A 84 -9.54 13.15 13.75
CA GLU A 84 -10.97 13.47 13.88
C GLU A 84 -11.76 12.26 14.40
N ASP A 85 -11.47 11.08 13.84
CA ASP A 85 -12.06 9.82 14.27
C ASP A 85 -11.23 9.23 15.41
N LYS A 86 -11.65 9.52 16.64
CA LYS A 86 -10.96 9.08 17.86
C LYS A 86 -10.81 7.57 17.99
N THR A 87 -11.62 6.78 17.30
CA THR A 87 -11.45 5.33 17.31
C THR A 87 -10.12 4.92 16.66
N LYS A 88 -9.59 5.73 15.74
CA LYS A 88 -8.39 5.44 14.96
C LYS A 88 -7.10 5.98 15.54
N ALA A 89 -7.16 6.86 16.55
CA ALA A 89 -5.97 7.44 17.16
C ALA A 89 -4.96 6.35 17.55
N GLY A 90 -3.71 6.48 17.11
CA GLY A 90 -2.64 5.51 17.37
C GLY A 90 -2.75 4.19 16.59
N GLN A 91 -3.80 3.97 15.79
CA GLN A 91 -3.92 2.76 14.97
C GLN A 91 -3.06 2.83 13.71
N ASN A 92 -2.51 1.68 13.33
CA ASN A 92 -1.81 1.48 12.06
C ASN A 92 -2.78 1.60 10.88
N THR A 93 -2.28 2.10 9.76
CA THR A 93 -2.96 2.11 8.47
C THR A 93 -2.00 1.82 7.34
N LEU A 94 -2.56 1.60 6.15
CA LEU A 94 -1.83 1.46 4.90
C LEU A 94 -2.53 2.32 3.85
N PHE A 95 -1.78 3.14 3.11
CA PHE A 95 -2.34 3.96 2.02
C PHE A 95 -1.58 3.74 0.72
N MET A 96 -2.25 3.99 -0.40
CA MET A 96 -1.78 3.77 -1.77
C MET A 96 -1.45 5.09 -2.45
N CYS A 97 -0.24 5.22 -2.99
CA CYS A 97 0.22 6.38 -3.75
C CYS A 97 0.64 5.96 -5.17
N PRO A 98 0.17 6.62 -6.23
CA PRO A 98 0.62 6.31 -7.58
C PRO A 98 2.08 6.72 -7.77
N THR A 99 2.79 5.98 -8.62
CA THR A 99 4.20 6.24 -8.93
C THR A 99 4.42 6.50 -10.42
N LYS A 100 5.54 7.12 -10.77
CA LYS A 100 6.02 7.26 -12.14
C LYS A 100 7.52 6.99 -12.19
N ALA A 101 8.05 6.64 -13.37
CA ALA A 101 9.49 6.44 -13.52
C ALA A 101 10.25 7.74 -13.21
N ASN A 102 11.26 7.65 -12.33
CA ASN A 102 12.15 8.76 -12.05
C ASN A 102 13.06 8.96 -13.27
N THR A 103 12.83 10.05 -14.01
CA THR A 103 13.68 10.42 -15.14
C THR A 103 14.70 11.46 -14.68
N THR A 104 15.59 11.08 -13.75
CA THR A 104 16.73 11.94 -13.42
C THR A 104 17.79 11.78 -14.50
N LEU A 105 18.00 12.83 -15.30
CA LEU A 105 19.16 12.94 -16.17
C LEU A 105 20.36 13.33 -15.30
N THR A 106 21.24 12.38 -15.00
CA THR A 106 22.54 12.73 -14.41
C THR A 106 23.53 13.02 -15.53
N SER A 107 23.91 14.29 -15.69
CA SER A 107 25.01 14.66 -16.58
C SER A 107 26.31 14.69 -15.78
N ARG A 108 27.18 13.71 -15.98
CA ARG A 108 28.61 13.83 -15.68
C ARG A 108 29.38 13.63 -16.99
N ASP A 109 30.23 14.59 -17.32
CA ASP A 109 31.20 14.50 -18.41
C ASP A 109 30.63 14.18 -19.81
N GLY A 110 29.47 14.77 -20.16
CA GLY A 110 28.92 14.71 -21.52
C GLY A 110 28.20 13.40 -21.88
N GLU A 111 28.11 12.44 -20.96
CA GLU A 111 27.33 11.23 -21.11
C GLU A 111 26.04 11.33 -20.29
N SER A 112 24.89 11.27 -20.97
CA SER A 112 23.58 11.29 -20.33
C SER A 112 23.16 9.86 -20.01
N THR A 113 23.30 9.43 -18.76
CA THR A 113 22.75 8.15 -18.30
C THR A 113 21.33 8.34 -17.76
N THR A 114 20.38 7.59 -18.31
CA THR A 114 19.01 7.49 -17.78
C THR A 114 18.98 6.42 -16.70
N ASN A 115 18.87 6.80 -15.43
CA ASN A 115 18.62 5.85 -14.35
C ASN A 115 17.14 5.44 -14.36
N ASN A 116 16.76 4.55 -15.27
CA ASN A 116 15.39 4.02 -15.42
C ASN A 116 14.99 3.02 -14.31
N GLY A 117 15.65 3.04 -13.14
CA GLY A 117 15.52 2.01 -12.12
C GLY A 117 14.48 2.29 -11.04
N ASP A 118 14.25 3.57 -10.70
CA ASP A 118 13.50 3.94 -9.51
C ASP A 118 12.17 4.61 -9.88
N SER A 119 11.06 4.12 -9.34
CA SER A 119 9.77 4.81 -9.42
C SER A 119 9.70 5.88 -8.32
N GLU A 120 9.24 7.10 -8.63
CA GLU A 120 8.97 8.17 -7.67
C GLU A 120 7.48 8.37 -7.43
N ASP A 121 7.10 8.90 -6.27
CA ASP A 121 5.69 9.16 -5.95
C ASP A 121 5.12 10.32 -6.78
N VAL A 122 3.87 10.18 -7.19
CA VAL A 122 3.10 11.25 -7.84
C VAL A 122 2.16 11.87 -6.81
N THR A 123 2.69 12.81 -6.03
CA THR A 123 1.95 13.48 -4.94
C THR A 123 0.92 14.51 -5.41
N THR A 124 0.90 14.83 -6.71
CA THR A 124 -0.13 15.66 -7.36
C THR A 124 -1.42 14.89 -7.64
N ILE A 125 -1.41 13.56 -7.49
CA ILE A 125 -2.60 12.71 -7.52
C ILE A 125 -2.84 12.23 -6.09
N SER A 126 -4.05 12.42 -5.59
CA SER A 126 -4.40 12.08 -4.21
C SER A 126 -4.17 10.58 -3.93
N ALA A 127 -3.54 10.31 -2.79
CA ALA A 127 -3.41 8.95 -2.27
C ALA A 127 -4.77 8.42 -1.76
N MET A 128 -4.99 7.11 -1.87
CA MET A 128 -6.14 6.45 -1.24
C MET A 128 -5.71 5.78 0.06
N ASN A 129 -6.40 6.14 1.13
CA ASN A 129 -6.36 5.47 2.42
C ASN A 129 -7.79 5.04 2.74
N TYR A 130 -7.95 4.06 3.64
CA TYR A 130 -9.24 3.49 4.05
C TYR A 130 -9.95 2.69 2.95
N GLY A 131 -10.04 1.38 3.11
CA GLY A 131 -11.19 0.66 2.55
C GLY A 131 -12.46 1.00 3.31
N SER A 132 -13.62 0.80 2.69
CA SER A 132 -14.92 1.02 3.34
C SER A 132 -15.14 0.14 4.59
N THR A 133 -16.15 0.51 5.40
CA THR A 133 -16.42 -0.03 6.74
C THR A 133 -16.67 -1.54 6.76
N GLY A 134 -15.62 -2.30 7.10
CA GLY A 134 -15.75 -3.59 7.78
C GLY A 134 -15.45 -3.43 9.27
N ASN A 135 -16.45 -3.67 10.11
CA ASN A 135 -16.38 -3.76 11.57
C ASN A 135 -17.00 -5.13 11.94
N PRO A 136 -16.44 -6.02 12.79
CA PRO A 136 -15.43 -5.79 13.82
C PRO A 136 -13.98 -6.21 13.50
N PRO A 137 -13.01 -5.74 14.32
CA PRO A 137 -11.56 -5.85 14.08
C PRO A 137 -11.01 -7.15 14.65
N ARG A 138 -10.99 -8.21 13.85
CA ARG A 138 -10.05 -9.33 14.03
C ARG A 138 -9.95 -10.09 12.72
N ASN A 139 -8.78 -10.01 12.09
CA ASN A 139 -8.49 -10.77 10.87
C ASN A 139 -7.08 -11.32 11.02
N ASP A 140 -6.94 -12.40 11.78
CA ASP A 140 -5.82 -13.29 11.54
C ASP A 140 -5.99 -13.91 10.15
N TYR A 141 -4.92 -13.92 9.35
CA TYR A 141 -4.95 -14.56 8.04
C TYR A 141 -5.38 -16.03 8.17
N GLY A 142 -6.52 -16.39 7.60
CA GLY A 142 -7.02 -17.77 7.54
C GLY A 142 -7.79 -18.24 8.77
N GLU A 143 -8.33 -17.36 9.61
CA GLU A 143 -9.34 -17.78 10.61
C GLU A 143 -10.60 -18.35 9.91
N GLN A 144 -10.93 -19.60 10.24
CA GLN A 144 -12.22 -20.24 10.02
C GLN A 144 -13.00 -20.21 11.34
#